data_AF-A0A134BUQ2-F1
#
_entry.id   AF-A0A134BUQ2-F1
#
_cell.length_a   1.000
_cell.length_b   1.000
_cell.length_c   1.000
_cell.angle_alpha   90.00
_cell.angle_beta   90.00
_cell.angle_gamma   90.00
#
_symmetry.space_group_name_H-M   'P 1'
#
loop_
_entity.id
_entity.type
_entity.pdbx_description
1 polymer ?
#
loop_
_entity_poly.entity_id
_entity_poly.type
_entity_poly.pdbx_seq_one_letter_code
_entity_poly.pdbx_strand_id
1 'polypeptide(L)'
;MKIYISRLVMLAIAAFTMLAVTAKPKDRVVVAYVCSWTDLRLPDPTLMTHINYAFGHVNKAFNGVDIQNPPFLEKVVALKKQNPNLKINLSIGGWTSGNFSEMAATQANRTAFARDCRRIVDKYGLDGIDIDWEYPTSSESGISSSPDDTKNFTLLMRDLRKALGSKKLLTIATIQDGLYIDFRACVKYLNFVNIMGYDQSNPPMHHTTIHRSPLSGHISLEEGIDAHIKNGVPPEKLTLGMPLYGRGDHSNKILDKFMKTGFTDGRYVERWDSIGEVPYLADKTGKLVWGFDNPQSWAAKCQYIIDRGLLGGMYWETTEDNAQRDGQVTIYESLLKNNKGTIPLKHVLVLTGGKSVAVVRQIIEQLKQLGEKCHFDVTELADDAAYTPEYFDRFHLIYQLDANLSKWGNQARKEFETYVDASHGAFFAVTDATVKGWDWYNAFSQDLRVCPLNEKYWSNTTKMGRNLFCVGNDAKAEEVIPLLMK
;
A
#
# COMPACT_ATOMS: atom_id res chain seq x y z
N MET A 1 -25.79 73.23 -26.00
CA MET A 1 -25.79 72.41 -27.22
C MET A 1 -24.45 71.69 -27.30
N LYS A 2 -24.46 70.34 -27.28
CA LYS A 2 -23.34 69.37 -27.50
C LYS A 2 -22.29 69.24 -26.37
N ILE A 3 -22.42 68.23 -25.50
CA ILE A 3 -21.70 66.91 -25.44
C ILE A 3 -20.20 67.14 -25.10
N TYR A 4 -19.65 66.70 -23.96
CA TYR A 4 -19.23 65.31 -23.70
C TYR A 4 -19.24 64.91 -22.22
N ILE A 5 -20.00 63.85 -21.95
CA ILE A 5 -19.79 62.87 -20.89
C ILE A 5 -18.49 62.11 -21.21
N SER A 6 -17.64 61.94 -20.20
CA SER A 6 -16.66 60.84 -20.00
C SER A 6 -15.34 61.39 -19.45
N ARG A 7 -15.05 61.10 -18.17
CA ARG A 7 -13.70 60.96 -17.55
C ARG A 7 -13.70 60.93 -16.01
N LEU A 8 -14.80 60.56 -15.36
CA LEU A 8 -14.86 60.46 -13.88
C LEU A 8 -15.47 59.13 -13.37
N VAL A 9 -15.21 58.01 -14.06
CA VAL A 9 -15.50 56.64 -13.57
C VAL A 9 -14.28 55.72 -13.68
N MET A 10 -13.07 56.28 -13.81
CA MET A 10 -11.82 55.52 -13.69
C MET A 10 -11.06 56.05 -12.47
N LEU A 11 -11.34 55.50 -11.29
CA LEU A 11 -10.40 55.25 -10.18
C LEU A 11 -11.18 54.80 -8.92
N ALA A 12 -11.84 53.65 -8.99
CA ALA A 12 -12.31 52.93 -7.80
C ALA A 12 -12.45 51.42 -8.08
N ILE A 13 -11.45 50.85 -8.75
CA ILE A 13 -11.19 49.41 -8.67
C ILE A 13 -9.95 49.30 -7.80
N ALA A 14 -10.15 49.43 -6.49
CA ALA A 14 -9.16 48.99 -5.53
C ALA A 14 -9.05 47.48 -5.72
N ALA A 15 -7.95 47.06 -6.35
CA ALA A 15 -7.58 45.68 -6.51
C ALA A 15 -7.53 45.04 -5.11
N PHE A 16 -8.56 44.27 -4.77
CA PHE A 16 -8.42 43.17 -3.83
C PHE A 16 -7.54 42.14 -4.53
N THR A 17 -6.22 42.39 -4.53
CA THR A 17 -5.26 41.30 -4.67
C THR A 17 -5.47 40.42 -3.45
N MET A 18 -6.28 39.37 -3.60
CA MET A 18 -6.15 38.19 -2.77
C MET A 18 -4.70 37.76 -2.93
N LEU A 19 -3.85 38.16 -1.97
CA LEU A 19 -2.71 37.36 -1.59
C LEU A 19 -3.31 36.04 -1.16
N ALA A 20 -3.42 35.11 -2.11
CA ALA A 20 -3.50 33.70 -1.78
C ALA A 20 -2.24 33.45 -0.95
N VAL A 21 -2.39 33.50 0.38
CA VAL A 21 -1.44 32.88 1.28
C VAL A 21 -1.49 31.42 0.87
N THR A 22 -0.58 31.02 -0.01
CA THR A 22 -0.36 29.61 -0.28
C THR A 22 0.12 29.05 1.05
N ALA A 23 -0.82 28.50 1.82
CA ALA A 23 -0.50 27.75 3.02
C ALA A 23 0.56 26.74 2.60
N LYS A 24 1.73 26.77 3.26
CA LYS A 24 2.76 25.77 3.03
C LYS A 24 2.07 24.40 3.11
N PRO A 25 2.28 23.50 2.13
CA PRO A 25 1.68 22.17 2.19
C PRO A 25 1.95 21.58 3.58
N LYS A 26 0.90 21.14 4.27
CA LYS A 26 1.08 20.47 5.56
C LYS A 26 1.95 19.24 5.33
N ASP A 27 2.95 19.02 6.18
CA ASP A 27 3.74 17.79 6.15
C ASP A 27 2.78 16.61 6.38
N ARG A 28 2.49 15.86 5.32
CA ARG A 28 1.58 14.70 5.37
C ARG A 28 2.25 13.54 6.10
N VAL A 29 1.43 12.66 6.65
CA VAL A 29 1.92 11.39 7.22
C VAL A 29 1.54 10.22 6.33
N VAL A 30 2.46 9.27 6.23
CA VAL A 30 2.21 7.90 5.75
C VAL A 30 2.59 6.95 6.88
N VAL A 31 1.61 6.17 7.36
CA VAL A 31 1.75 5.21 8.46
C VAL A 31 1.73 3.79 7.89
N ALA A 32 2.84 3.06 8.06
CA ALA A 32 2.98 1.68 7.64
C ALA A 32 2.72 0.73 8.81
N TYR A 33 1.78 -0.21 8.69
CA TYR A 33 1.75 -1.35 9.61
C TYR A 33 2.76 -2.42 9.17
N VAL A 34 3.58 -2.87 10.12
CA VAL A 34 4.62 -3.89 9.91
C VAL A 34 4.37 -5.03 10.91
N CYS A 35 3.93 -6.17 10.39
CA CYS A 35 3.53 -7.30 11.21
C CYS A 35 4.71 -8.16 11.69
N SER A 36 4.57 -8.69 12.91
CA SER A 36 5.60 -9.49 13.60
C SER A 36 5.63 -10.97 13.20
N TRP A 37 4.78 -11.40 12.25
CA TRP A 37 4.52 -12.82 11.93
C TRP A 37 4.41 -13.19 10.45
N THR A 38 4.27 -12.24 9.51
CA THR A 38 3.92 -12.56 8.11
C THR A 38 5.09 -13.12 7.31
N ASP A 39 6.00 -12.28 6.84
CA ASP A 39 7.22 -12.69 6.11
C ASP A 39 8.51 -12.07 6.68
N LEU A 40 8.38 -11.21 7.70
CA LEU A 40 9.48 -10.48 8.34
C LEU A 40 10.33 -9.66 7.36
N ARG A 41 9.77 -9.27 6.21
CA ARG A 41 10.40 -8.35 5.26
C ARG A 41 10.46 -6.96 5.87
N LEU A 42 11.65 -6.36 5.87
CA LEU A 42 11.81 -4.98 6.32
C LEU A 42 11.24 -4.03 5.25
N PRO A 43 10.42 -3.03 5.63
CA PRO A 43 10.00 -1.98 4.71
C PRO A 43 11.20 -1.14 4.24
N ASP A 44 11.07 -0.49 3.09
CA ASP A 44 11.97 0.61 2.71
C ASP A 44 11.54 1.86 3.50
N PRO A 45 12.34 2.32 4.46
CA PRO A 45 11.94 3.40 5.35
C PRO A 45 11.85 4.77 4.67
N THR A 46 12.18 4.88 3.37
CA THR A 46 12.05 6.12 2.59
C THR A 46 10.65 6.35 2.05
N LEU A 47 9.81 5.29 2.00
CA LEU A 47 8.44 5.36 1.46
C LEU A 47 7.38 5.78 2.50
N MET A 48 7.77 5.97 3.76
CA MET A 48 6.86 6.31 4.85
C MET A 48 7.48 7.29 5.84
N THR A 49 6.60 7.89 6.65
CA THR A 49 7.00 8.76 7.77
C THR A 49 6.92 8.05 9.12
N HIS A 50 6.00 7.08 9.24
CA HIS A 50 5.68 6.40 10.47
C HIS A 50 5.59 4.89 10.22
N ILE A 51 6.04 4.09 11.18
CA ILE A 51 5.78 2.66 11.29
C ILE A 51 5.00 2.41 12.58
N ASN A 52 3.89 1.70 12.46
CA ASN A 52 3.23 1.03 13.56
C ASN A 52 3.67 -0.43 13.54
N TYR A 53 4.54 -0.82 14.47
CA TYR A 53 4.94 -2.22 14.62
C TYR A 53 3.80 -3.01 15.25
N ALA A 54 3.25 -3.96 14.50
CA ALA A 54 2.16 -4.82 14.91
C ALA A 54 2.73 -6.20 15.33
N PHE A 55 2.55 -6.67 16.56
CA PHE A 55 1.86 -6.03 17.68
C PHE A 55 2.55 -6.27 19.02
N GLY A 56 2.20 -5.44 20.00
CA GLY A 56 2.17 -5.81 21.41
C GLY A 56 0.75 -6.15 21.86
N HIS A 57 0.60 -6.82 22.99
CA HIS A 57 -0.70 -7.14 23.58
C HIS A 57 -0.74 -6.79 25.04
N VAL A 58 -1.92 -6.43 25.54
CA VAL A 58 -2.14 -6.30 26.98
C VAL A 58 -1.91 -7.66 27.64
N ASN A 59 -0.99 -7.72 28.59
CA ASN A 59 -0.65 -8.97 29.26
C ASN A 59 -1.82 -9.51 30.10
N LYS A 60 -1.76 -10.79 30.48
CA LYS A 60 -2.82 -11.46 31.25
C LYS A 60 -3.03 -10.89 32.67
N ALA A 61 -2.08 -10.11 33.17
CA ALA A 61 -2.17 -9.43 34.46
C ALA A 61 -2.79 -8.02 34.35
N PHE A 62 -3.20 -7.61 33.13
CA PHE A 62 -3.85 -6.34 32.83
C PHE A 62 -3.01 -5.10 33.19
N ASN A 63 -1.70 -5.25 33.33
CA ASN A 63 -0.85 -4.22 33.93
C ASN A 63 0.42 -3.91 33.11
N GLY A 64 0.55 -4.48 31.92
CA GLY A 64 1.70 -4.29 31.05
C GLY A 64 1.46 -4.85 29.64
N VAL A 65 2.53 -4.88 28.85
CA VAL A 65 2.50 -5.26 27.43
C VAL A 65 3.44 -6.42 27.14
N ASP A 66 2.92 -7.46 26.50
CA ASP A 66 3.70 -8.53 25.90
C ASP A 66 3.98 -8.18 24.43
N ILE A 67 5.25 -8.02 24.05
CA ILE A 67 5.64 -7.63 22.69
C ILE A 67 5.86 -8.89 21.86
N GLN A 68 5.19 -8.99 20.71
CA GLN A 68 5.45 -10.08 19.77
C GLN A 68 6.75 -9.85 19.00
N ASN A 69 7.55 -10.92 18.88
CA ASN A 69 8.83 -10.95 18.16
C ASN A 69 9.77 -9.75 18.43
N PRO A 70 10.20 -9.51 19.69
CA PRO A 70 11.11 -8.40 20.00
C PRO A 70 12.39 -8.32 19.14
N PRO A 71 13.04 -9.43 18.74
CA PRO A 71 14.20 -9.36 17.85
C PRO A 71 13.88 -8.72 16.48
N PHE A 72 12.67 -8.91 15.95
CA PHE A 72 12.27 -8.25 14.71
C PHE A 72 11.95 -6.77 14.93
N LEU A 73 11.32 -6.40 16.05
CA LEU A 73 11.14 -4.99 16.43
C LEU A 73 12.49 -4.24 16.45
N GLU A 74 13.55 -4.84 17.00
CA GLU A 74 14.88 -4.21 17.02
C GLU A 74 15.43 -3.96 15.61
N LYS A 75 15.18 -4.88 14.66
CA LYS A 75 15.54 -4.68 13.24
C LYS A 75 14.73 -3.55 12.60
N VAL A 76 13.43 -3.47 12.89
CA VAL A 76 12.57 -2.37 12.42
C VAL A 76 13.03 -1.04 13.00
N VAL A 77 13.38 -0.98 14.29
CA VAL A 77 13.94 0.23 14.92
C VAL A 77 15.25 0.65 14.26
N ALA A 78 16.09 -0.30 13.86
CA ALA A 78 17.35 0.00 13.20
C ALA A 78 17.19 0.71 11.83
N LEU A 79 15.99 0.67 11.22
CA LEU A 79 15.70 1.43 9.99
C LEU A 79 15.84 2.95 10.17
N LYS A 80 15.78 3.47 11.41
CA LYS A 80 16.09 4.87 11.71
C LYS A 80 17.52 5.27 11.32
N LYS A 81 18.44 4.31 11.20
CA LYS A 81 19.80 4.57 10.68
C LYS A 81 19.78 4.97 9.20
N GLN A 82 18.82 4.46 8.44
CA GLN A 82 18.62 4.78 7.02
C GLN A 82 17.76 6.04 6.85
N ASN A 83 16.73 6.20 7.69
CA ASN A 83 15.90 7.41 7.73
C ASN A 83 15.79 7.96 9.17
N PRO A 84 16.62 8.93 9.57
CA PRO A 84 16.60 9.51 10.92
C PRO A 84 15.30 10.23 11.30
N ASN A 85 14.46 10.60 10.32
CA ASN A 85 13.17 11.25 10.56
C ASN A 85 12.04 10.26 10.81
N LEU A 86 12.26 8.97 10.51
CA LEU A 86 11.27 7.90 10.67
C LEU A 86 10.79 7.80 12.12
N LYS A 87 9.47 7.77 12.28
CA LYS A 87 8.81 7.57 13.57
C LYS A 87 8.34 6.13 13.70
N ILE A 88 8.58 5.51 14.84
CA ILE A 88 8.21 4.11 15.06
C ILE A 88 7.44 4.01 16.37
N ASN A 89 6.18 3.59 16.28
CA ASN A 89 5.34 3.26 17.42
C ASN A 89 5.26 1.73 17.59
N LEU A 90 5.07 1.28 18.83
CA LEU A 90 4.51 -0.04 19.07
C LEU A 90 2.99 0.07 19.02
N SER A 91 2.34 -0.62 18.08
CA SER A 91 0.89 -0.79 18.09
C SER A 91 0.52 -1.93 19.03
N ILE A 92 -0.39 -1.66 19.96
CA ILE A 92 -0.83 -2.61 20.97
C ILE A 92 -2.28 -2.96 20.68
N GLY A 93 -2.56 -4.23 20.42
CA GLY A 93 -3.90 -4.73 20.17
C GLY A 93 -4.03 -5.53 18.88
N GLY A 94 -4.93 -5.09 18.00
CA GLY A 94 -5.37 -5.76 16.78
C GLY A 94 -6.55 -6.71 17.01
N TRP A 95 -7.18 -7.12 15.91
CA TRP A 95 -8.31 -8.05 15.90
C TRP A 95 -8.07 -9.28 16.79
N THR A 96 -9.04 -9.61 17.65
CA THR A 96 -8.99 -10.68 18.67
C THR A 96 -8.05 -10.46 19.87
N SER A 97 -7.29 -9.37 19.93
CA SER A 97 -6.45 -9.05 21.09
C SER A 97 -7.29 -8.53 22.25
N GLY A 98 -7.62 -9.41 23.20
CA GLY A 98 -8.42 -9.08 24.39
C GLY A 98 -7.66 -8.37 25.52
N ASN A 99 -8.16 -8.50 26.75
CA ASN A 99 -7.62 -7.94 28.00
C ASN A 99 -7.72 -6.40 28.15
N PHE A 100 -8.15 -5.68 27.12
CA PHE A 100 -8.28 -4.23 27.20
C PHE A 100 -9.37 -3.77 28.17
N SER A 101 -10.54 -4.40 28.19
CA SER A 101 -11.64 -3.99 29.07
C SER A 101 -11.23 -4.05 30.54
N GLU A 102 -10.59 -5.14 30.95
CA GLU A 102 -10.09 -5.35 32.32
C GLU A 102 -8.92 -4.42 32.67
N MET A 103 -8.02 -4.18 31.72
CA MET A 103 -6.91 -3.22 31.90
C MET A 103 -7.44 -1.79 32.04
N ALA A 104 -8.43 -1.42 31.25
CA ALA A 104 -9.01 -0.08 31.25
C ALA A 104 -9.94 0.16 32.45
N ALA A 105 -10.53 -0.89 33.04
CA ALA A 105 -11.56 -0.78 34.08
C ALA A 105 -11.10 -0.05 35.36
N THR A 106 -9.85 -0.22 35.77
CA THR A 106 -9.37 0.36 37.04
C THR A 106 -8.24 1.37 36.84
N GLN A 107 -8.18 2.39 37.70
CA GLN A 107 -7.08 3.36 37.66
C GLN A 107 -5.72 2.69 37.92
N ALA A 108 -5.67 1.67 38.78
CA ALA A 108 -4.45 0.94 39.09
C ALA A 108 -3.88 0.24 37.83
N ASN A 109 -4.73 -0.50 37.12
CA ASN A 109 -4.34 -1.20 35.88
C ASN A 109 -3.91 -0.22 34.79
N ARG A 110 -4.74 0.80 34.51
CA ARG A 110 -4.40 1.83 33.50
C ARG A 110 -3.07 2.53 33.80
N THR A 111 -2.82 2.88 35.06
CA THR A 111 -1.56 3.55 35.43
C THR A 111 -0.37 2.60 35.29
N ALA A 112 -0.53 1.32 35.66
CA ALA A 112 0.53 0.33 35.49
C ALA A 112 0.84 0.08 34.01
N PHE A 113 -0.19 -0.15 33.20
CA PHE A 113 -0.08 -0.31 31.76
C PHE A 113 0.59 0.90 31.10
N ALA A 114 0.17 2.12 31.44
CA ALA A 114 0.76 3.34 30.89
C ALA A 114 2.24 3.52 31.27
N ARG A 115 2.64 3.14 32.49
CA ARG A 115 4.06 3.13 32.89
C ARG A 115 4.86 2.09 32.11
N ASP A 116 4.31 0.91 31.88
CA ASP A 116 5.00 -0.14 31.13
C ASP A 116 5.16 0.25 29.65
N CYS A 117 4.13 0.86 29.05
CA CYS A 117 4.22 1.48 27.73
C CYS A 117 5.39 2.48 27.65
N ARG A 118 5.51 3.37 28.65
CA ARG A 118 6.62 4.32 28.71
C ARG A 118 7.98 3.62 28.82
N ARG A 119 8.08 2.59 29.67
CA ARG A 119 9.29 1.78 29.82
C ARG A 119 9.70 1.14 28.49
N ILE A 120 8.74 0.61 27.72
CA ILE A 120 8.97 0.01 26.41
C ILE A 120 9.45 1.04 25.40
N VAL A 121 8.81 2.21 25.36
CA VAL A 121 9.22 3.33 24.50
C VAL A 121 10.68 3.72 24.77
N ASP A 122 11.07 3.81 26.04
CA ASP A 122 12.45 4.13 26.41
C ASP A 122 13.41 2.97 26.10
N LYS A 123 13.02 1.71 26.38
CA LYS A 123 13.87 0.52 26.17
C LYS A 123 14.25 0.34 24.69
N TYR A 124 13.30 0.45 23.78
CA TYR A 124 13.53 0.19 22.35
C TYR A 124 13.76 1.48 21.55
N GLY A 125 13.78 2.66 22.18
CA GLY A 125 13.95 3.93 21.46
C GLY A 125 12.80 4.25 20.49
N LEU A 126 11.58 3.89 20.86
CA LEU A 126 10.38 4.16 20.07
C LEU A 126 9.98 5.64 20.16
N ASP A 127 9.20 6.11 19.20
CA ASP A 127 8.64 7.46 19.18
C ASP A 127 7.31 7.53 19.91
N GLY A 128 6.62 6.41 20.12
CA GLY A 128 5.34 6.40 20.82
C GLY A 128 4.63 5.05 20.86
N ILE A 129 3.34 5.13 21.13
CA ILE A 129 2.41 4.00 21.24
C ILE A 129 1.20 4.27 20.36
N ASP A 130 0.74 3.21 19.70
CA ASP A 130 -0.54 3.16 19.00
C ASP A 130 -1.45 2.16 19.73
N ILE A 131 -2.72 2.52 19.96
CA ILE A 131 -3.69 1.63 20.60
C ILE A 131 -4.72 1.18 19.56
N ASP A 132 -4.79 -0.13 19.37
CA ASP A 132 -5.68 -0.80 18.43
C ASP A 132 -6.61 -1.76 19.18
N TRP A 133 -7.49 -1.20 20.01
CA TRP A 133 -8.49 -1.99 20.74
C TRP A 133 -9.72 -2.18 19.84
N GLU A 134 -9.97 -3.43 19.45
CA GLU A 134 -11.05 -3.80 18.55
C GLU A 134 -12.17 -4.64 19.21
N TYR A 135 -13.23 -4.05 19.78
CA TYR A 135 -13.47 -2.62 20.02
C TYR A 135 -13.98 -2.38 21.45
N PRO A 136 -13.77 -1.18 22.03
CA PRO A 136 -14.44 -0.80 23.29
C PRO A 136 -15.95 -1.07 23.20
N THR A 137 -16.56 -1.63 24.25
CA THR A 137 -18.01 -1.93 24.33
C THR A 137 -18.52 -2.98 23.33
N SER A 138 -17.66 -3.57 22.50
CA SER A 138 -18.03 -4.59 21.52
C SER A 138 -17.24 -5.89 21.73
N SER A 139 -17.94 -7.02 21.68
CA SER A 139 -17.35 -8.36 21.72
C SER A 139 -17.32 -9.03 20.34
N GLU A 140 -17.47 -8.27 19.26
CA GLU A 140 -17.53 -8.81 17.89
C GLU A 140 -16.32 -9.66 17.52
N SER A 141 -15.12 -9.26 17.98
CA SER A 141 -13.89 -10.01 17.76
C SER A 141 -13.67 -11.18 18.74
N GLY A 142 -14.68 -11.53 19.55
CA GLY A 142 -14.58 -12.55 20.59
C GLY A 142 -13.81 -12.15 21.85
N ILE A 143 -13.58 -10.85 22.06
CA ILE A 143 -12.91 -10.32 23.26
C ILE A 143 -13.91 -9.88 24.34
N SER A 144 -13.44 -9.73 25.58
CA SER A 144 -14.22 -9.13 26.66
C SER A 144 -14.56 -7.67 26.37
N SER A 145 -15.76 -7.26 26.78
CA SER A 145 -16.24 -5.89 26.66
C SER A 145 -17.14 -5.52 27.84
N SER A 146 -17.27 -4.21 28.07
CA SER A 146 -18.10 -3.62 29.11
C SER A 146 -18.77 -2.34 28.59
N PRO A 147 -20.01 -2.01 29.00
CA PRO A 147 -20.63 -0.72 28.70
C PRO A 147 -19.81 0.50 29.18
N ASP A 148 -18.93 0.32 30.17
CA ASP A 148 -18.05 1.39 30.67
C ASP A 148 -16.80 1.61 29.80
N ASP A 149 -16.55 0.77 28.79
CA ASP A 149 -15.30 0.80 28.02
C ASP A 149 -15.07 2.14 27.32
N THR A 150 -16.10 2.79 26.77
CA THR A 150 -15.97 4.12 26.13
C THR A 150 -15.41 5.17 27.12
N LYS A 151 -15.93 5.17 28.35
CA LYS A 151 -15.45 6.05 29.42
C LYS A 151 -14.03 5.65 29.84
N ASN A 152 -13.78 4.35 29.99
CA ASN A 152 -12.48 3.83 30.42
C ASN A 152 -11.39 4.05 29.37
N PHE A 153 -11.72 3.99 28.08
CA PHE A 153 -10.84 4.33 26.97
C PHE A 153 -10.37 5.78 27.05
N THR A 154 -11.28 6.71 27.36
CA THR A 154 -10.94 8.13 27.59
C THR A 154 -9.95 8.29 28.74
N LEU A 155 -10.18 7.58 29.85
CA LEU A 155 -9.28 7.59 31.01
C LEU A 155 -7.92 6.95 30.67
N LEU A 156 -7.91 5.90 29.85
CA LEU A 156 -6.69 5.26 29.37
C LEU A 156 -5.87 6.23 28.51
N MET A 157 -6.47 6.95 27.56
CA MET A 157 -5.76 7.93 26.74
C MET A 157 -5.14 9.05 27.57
N ARG A 158 -5.85 9.52 28.60
CA ARG A 158 -5.32 10.48 29.58
C ARG A 158 -4.10 9.92 30.32
N ASP A 159 -4.22 8.70 30.85
CA ASP A 159 -3.19 8.08 31.68
C ASP A 159 -1.94 7.74 30.83
N LEU A 160 -2.11 7.28 29.59
CA LEU A 160 -1.05 7.09 28.60
C LEU A 160 -0.36 8.41 28.26
N ARG A 161 -1.11 9.47 27.91
CA ARG A 161 -0.52 10.78 27.63
C ARG A 161 0.29 11.30 28.82
N LYS A 162 -0.21 11.12 30.05
CA LYS A 162 0.52 11.51 31.27
C LYS A 162 1.85 10.77 31.40
N ALA A 163 1.88 9.46 31.15
CA ALA A 163 3.11 8.66 31.26
C ALA A 163 4.11 8.91 30.11
N LEU A 164 3.61 9.04 28.89
CA LEU A 164 4.41 9.27 27.68
C LEU A 164 4.98 10.69 27.60
N GLY A 165 4.26 11.66 28.15
CA GLY A 165 4.58 13.09 28.02
C GLY A 165 4.19 13.65 26.65
N SER A 166 4.53 14.92 26.40
CA SER A 166 4.14 15.63 25.16
C SER A 166 5.04 15.33 23.96
N LYS A 167 6.26 14.81 24.17
CA LYS A 167 7.26 14.57 23.11
C LYS A 167 7.08 13.24 22.38
N LYS A 168 6.35 12.29 22.97
CA LYS A 168 6.11 10.96 22.40
C LYS A 168 4.75 10.93 21.70
N LEU A 169 4.65 10.12 20.65
CA LEU A 169 3.41 9.90 19.92
C LEU A 169 2.44 9.06 20.77
N LEU A 170 1.16 9.40 20.68
CA LEU A 170 0.05 8.57 21.09
C LEU A 170 -1.00 8.62 19.99
N THR A 171 -1.22 7.50 19.33
CA THR A 171 -2.17 7.34 18.23
C THR A 171 -3.13 6.20 18.55
N ILE A 172 -4.20 6.09 17.78
CA ILE A 172 -5.17 5.00 17.90
C ILE A 172 -5.58 4.53 16.50
N ALA A 173 -5.93 3.26 16.37
CA ALA A 173 -6.69 2.73 15.25
C ALA A 173 -8.18 2.62 15.62
N THR A 174 -9.08 2.93 14.69
CA THR A 174 -10.52 3.00 14.95
C THR A 174 -11.33 2.35 13.85
N ILE A 175 -12.48 1.78 14.23
CA ILE A 175 -13.49 1.31 13.27
C ILE A 175 -13.94 2.46 12.37
N GLN A 176 -14.23 2.16 11.10
CA GLN A 176 -14.57 3.16 10.09
C GLN A 176 -15.78 4.04 10.45
N ASP A 177 -16.76 3.48 11.18
CA ASP A 177 -17.99 4.18 11.56
C ASP A 177 -17.81 5.22 12.67
N GLY A 178 -16.61 5.31 13.27
CA GLY A 178 -16.32 6.26 14.35
C GLY A 178 -17.14 6.00 15.62
N LEU A 179 -17.52 4.75 15.86
CA LEU A 179 -18.25 4.30 17.05
C LEU A 179 -17.30 4.04 18.25
N TYR A 180 -17.89 3.70 19.39
CA TYR A 180 -17.24 3.19 20.62
C TYR A 180 -16.33 4.15 21.40
N ILE A 181 -15.90 5.27 20.81
CA ILE A 181 -14.98 6.22 21.42
C ILE A 181 -15.64 7.60 21.58
N ASP A 182 -15.50 8.20 22.76
CA ASP A 182 -15.82 9.63 22.96
C ASP A 182 -14.65 10.49 22.44
N PHE A 183 -14.66 10.75 21.13
CA PHE A 183 -13.60 11.51 20.48
C PHE A 183 -13.48 12.93 21.03
N ARG A 184 -14.58 13.59 21.41
CA ARG A 184 -14.56 14.95 21.98
C ARG A 184 -13.76 15.00 23.28
N ALA A 185 -13.88 13.96 24.10
CA ALA A 185 -13.10 13.85 25.33
C ALA A 185 -11.66 13.34 25.11
N CYS A 186 -11.44 12.49 24.10
CA CYS A 186 -10.17 11.79 23.85
C CYS A 186 -9.16 12.58 23.01
N VAL A 187 -9.61 13.28 21.96
CA VAL A 187 -8.75 13.78 20.86
C VAL A 187 -7.64 14.75 21.30
N LYS A 188 -7.82 15.42 22.44
CA LYS A 188 -6.82 16.29 23.05
C LYS A 188 -5.57 15.55 23.54
N TYR A 189 -5.67 14.25 23.81
CA TYR A 189 -4.54 13.42 24.23
C TYR A 189 -3.80 12.80 23.04
N LEU A 190 -4.43 12.77 21.87
CA LEU A 190 -3.94 12.07 20.70
C LEU A 190 -3.16 12.99 19.76
N ASN A 191 -2.12 12.44 19.15
CA ASN A 191 -1.45 13.08 18.01
C ASN A 191 -2.37 13.01 16.79
N PHE A 192 -2.84 11.81 16.44
CA PHE A 192 -3.80 11.57 15.36
C PHE A 192 -4.51 10.22 15.54
N VAL A 193 -5.52 10.00 14.71
CA VAL A 193 -6.39 8.81 14.66
C VAL A 193 -6.23 8.16 13.29
N ASN A 194 -6.01 6.85 13.26
CA ASN A 194 -5.95 6.03 12.06
C ASN A 194 -7.32 5.36 11.83
N ILE A 195 -8.05 5.80 10.80
CA ILE A 195 -9.32 5.16 10.45
C ILE A 195 -9.00 3.86 9.70
N MET A 196 -9.52 2.72 10.16
CA MET A 196 -9.42 1.45 9.44
C MET A 196 -10.41 1.41 8.28
N GLY A 197 -10.04 2.11 7.18
CA GLY A 197 -10.82 2.31 5.96
C GLY A 197 -10.92 1.08 5.06
N TYR A 198 -11.17 -0.09 5.64
CA TYR A 198 -11.19 -1.38 4.96
C TYR A 198 -12.11 -2.36 5.69
N ASP A 199 -12.32 -3.55 5.12
CA ASP A 199 -13.10 -4.65 5.71
C ASP A 199 -14.60 -4.38 5.89
N GLN A 200 -15.15 -3.45 5.10
CA GLN A 200 -16.57 -3.09 5.19
C GLN A 200 -17.52 -4.14 4.60
N SER A 201 -17.00 -5.13 3.88
CA SER A 201 -17.76 -6.27 3.40
C SER A 201 -16.87 -7.37 2.83
N ASN A 202 -17.53 -8.43 2.38
CA ASN A 202 -16.98 -9.41 1.45
C ASN A 202 -17.81 -9.37 0.15
N PRO A 203 -17.30 -9.96 -0.95
CA PRO A 203 -18.08 -10.16 -2.15
C PRO A 203 -19.48 -10.75 -1.86
N PRO A 204 -20.55 -10.25 -2.51
CA PRO A 204 -20.55 -9.47 -3.75
C PRO A 204 -20.41 -7.95 -3.59
N MET A 205 -20.06 -7.45 -2.40
CA MET A 205 -19.85 -6.02 -2.16
C MET A 205 -18.35 -5.71 -1.99
N HIS A 206 -17.97 -4.47 -2.25
CA HIS A 206 -16.64 -3.94 -2.00
C HIS A 206 -16.41 -3.66 -0.52
N HIS A 207 -15.16 -3.74 -0.10
CA HIS A 207 -14.73 -3.46 1.27
C HIS A 207 -14.17 -2.04 1.49
N THR A 208 -13.91 -1.26 0.43
CA THR A 208 -13.09 -0.02 0.53
C THR A 208 -13.50 1.13 -0.41
N THR A 209 -14.78 1.20 -0.83
CA THR A 209 -15.27 2.25 -1.75
C THR A 209 -15.11 3.65 -1.16
N ILE A 210 -14.58 4.61 -1.92
CA ILE A 210 -14.46 6.02 -1.51
C ILE A 210 -15.84 6.61 -1.25
N HIS A 211 -16.69 6.58 -2.28
CA HIS A 211 -18.08 7.06 -2.21
C HIS A 211 -19.06 5.90 -2.16
N ARG A 212 -20.27 6.16 -1.66
CA ARG A 212 -21.37 5.19 -1.63
C ARG A 212 -21.79 4.83 -3.05
N SER A 213 -21.59 3.58 -3.43
CA SER A 213 -22.04 2.95 -4.68
C SER A 213 -23.05 1.83 -4.39
N PRO A 214 -23.77 1.31 -5.42
CA PRO A 214 -24.61 0.12 -5.27
C PRO A 214 -23.87 -1.15 -4.83
N LEU A 215 -22.53 -1.16 -4.94
CA LEU A 215 -21.66 -2.26 -4.55
C LEU A 215 -20.86 -1.94 -3.28
N SER A 216 -21.08 -0.80 -2.62
CA SER A 216 -20.43 -0.48 -1.34
C SER A 216 -20.82 -1.44 -0.22
N GLY A 217 -19.86 -1.80 0.61
CA GLY A 217 -20.10 -2.51 1.86
C GLY A 217 -20.93 -1.73 2.88
N HIS A 218 -20.76 -2.07 4.16
CA HIS A 218 -21.50 -1.44 5.26
C HIS A 218 -21.45 0.09 5.19
N ILE A 219 -20.26 0.65 5.02
CA ILE A 219 -20.01 2.09 4.94
C ILE A 219 -18.95 2.42 3.86
N SER A 220 -19.05 3.62 3.27
CA SER A 220 -18.02 4.17 2.38
C SER A 220 -16.96 4.96 3.17
N LEU A 221 -15.78 5.18 2.57
CA LEU A 221 -14.71 5.93 3.25
C LEU A 221 -15.14 7.36 3.59
N GLU A 222 -15.91 7.98 2.69
CA GLU A 222 -16.47 9.31 2.88
C GLU A 222 -17.36 9.40 4.13
N GLU A 223 -18.33 8.49 4.24
CA GLU A 223 -19.25 8.47 5.39
C GLU A 223 -18.50 8.19 6.70
N GLY A 224 -17.48 7.31 6.67
CA GLY A 224 -16.65 7.03 7.84
C GLY A 224 -15.84 8.25 8.29
N ILE A 225 -15.22 8.96 7.34
CA ILE A 225 -14.49 10.21 7.64
C ILE A 225 -15.44 11.28 8.19
N ASP A 226 -16.62 11.43 7.59
CA ASP A 226 -17.65 12.36 8.07
C ASP A 226 -18.13 12.02 9.48
N ALA A 227 -18.29 10.73 9.80
CA ALA A 227 -18.65 10.28 11.14
C ALA A 227 -17.59 10.69 12.18
N HIS A 228 -16.30 10.48 11.88
CA HIS A 228 -15.21 10.89 12.77
C HIS A 228 -15.15 12.41 12.98
N ILE A 229 -15.32 13.19 11.92
CA ILE A 229 -15.36 14.66 11.99
C ILE A 229 -16.55 15.12 12.83
N LYS A 230 -17.74 14.59 12.58
CA LYS A 230 -18.97 14.88 13.36
C LYS A 230 -18.80 14.53 14.84
N ASN A 231 -18.10 13.45 15.14
CA ASN A 231 -17.78 13.01 16.50
C ASN A 231 -16.65 13.82 17.15
N GLY A 232 -16.04 14.78 16.45
CA GLY A 232 -15.17 15.80 17.02
C GLY A 232 -13.68 15.61 16.74
N VAL A 233 -13.30 14.73 15.81
CA VAL A 233 -11.90 14.64 15.37
C VAL A 233 -11.63 15.68 14.28
N PRO A 234 -10.66 16.59 14.46
CA PRO A 234 -10.28 17.51 13.39
C PRO A 234 -9.72 16.77 12.17
N PRO A 235 -10.04 17.18 10.92
CA PRO A 235 -9.50 16.55 9.71
C PRO A 235 -7.98 16.43 9.72
N GLU A 236 -7.27 17.45 10.20
CA GLU A 236 -5.80 17.46 10.31
C GLU A 236 -5.22 16.51 11.37
N LYS A 237 -6.07 15.72 12.04
CA LYS A 237 -5.69 14.62 12.93
C LYS A 237 -6.18 13.26 12.45
N LEU A 238 -6.74 13.17 11.24
CA LEU A 238 -7.23 11.92 10.66
C LEU A 238 -6.27 11.39 9.61
N THR A 239 -5.94 10.11 9.71
CA THR A 239 -5.36 9.37 8.58
C THR A 239 -6.39 8.37 8.06
N LEU A 240 -6.39 8.17 6.74
CA LEU A 240 -7.25 7.20 6.07
C LEU A 240 -6.48 5.90 5.83
N GLY A 241 -6.97 4.81 6.40
CA GLY A 241 -6.46 3.46 6.17
C GLY A 241 -6.80 2.95 4.77
N MET A 242 -5.82 2.35 4.11
CA MET A 242 -5.93 1.71 2.81
C MET A 242 -5.37 0.28 2.91
N PRO A 243 -6.06 -0.75 2.42
CA PRO A 243 -5.51 -2.09 2.46
C PRO A 243 -4.50 -2.29 1.32
N LEU A 244 -3.45 -3.06 1.61
CA LEU A 244 -2.55 -3.66 0.61
C LEU A 244 -2.97 -5.12 0.28
N TYR A 245 -4.16 -5.50 0.72
CA TYR A 245 -4.81 -6.80 0.50
C TYR A 245 -6.21 -6.60 -0.13
N GLY A 246 -6.88 -7.70 -0.50
CA GLY A 246 -8.27 -7.68 -0.95
C GLY A 246 -9.16 -8.63 -0.13
N ARG A 247 -10.48 -8.58 -0.38
CA ARG A 247 -11.49 -9.46 0.23
C ARG A 247 -12.19 -10.31 -0.83
N GLY A 248 -12.31 -11.60 -0.55
CA GLY A 248 -12.77 -12.62 -1.49
C GLY A 248 -13.96 -13.41 -1.00
N ASP A 249 -14.61 -14.11 -1.94
CA ASP A 249 -15.65 -15.10 -1.61
C ASP A 249 -15.09 -16.46 -1.15
N HIS A 250 -13.75 -16.57 -1.05
CA HIS A 250 -13.00 -17.78 -0.68
C HIS A 250 -13.26 -19.00 -1.58
N SER A 251 -13.86 -18.79 -2.76
CA SER A 251 -14.13 -19.87 -3.73
C SER A 251 -12.85 -20.42 -4.37
N ASN A 252 -11.76 -19.63 -4.35
CA ASN A 252 -10.52 -20.00 -5.01
C ASN A 252 -9.27 -19.43 -4.32
N LYS A 253 -8.30 -20.30 -4.02
CA LYS A 253 -7.04 -19.93 -3.37
C LYS A 253 -6.17 -18.96 -4.17
N ILE A 254 -6.41 -18.81 -5.49
CA ILE A 254 -5.69 -17.81 -6.29
C ILE A 254 -6.01 -16.38 -5.82
N LEU A 255 -7.25 -16.17 -5.34
CA LEU A 255 -7.70 -14.88 -4.86
C LEU A 255 -6.99 -14.50 -3.56
N ASP A 256 -6.75 -15.47 -2.67
CA ASP A 256 -6.01 -15.27 -1.41
C ASP A 256 -4.59 -14.71 -1.62
N LYS A 257 -4.03 -14.85 -2.82
CA LYS A 257 -2.67 -14.37 -3.17
C LYS A 257 -2.68 -13.31 -4.27
N PHE A 258 -3.85 -12.88 -4.74
CA PHE A 258 -3.96 -12.01 -5.91
C PHE A 258 -3.16 -10.72 -5.76
N MET A 259 -3.15 -10.11 -4.57
CA MET A 259 -2.37 -8.89 -4.34
C MET A 259 -0.86 -9.09 -4.46
N LYS A 260 -0.37 -10.30 -4.19
CA LYS A 260 1.05 -10.65 -4.32
C LYS A 260 1.39 -11.06 -5.76
N THR A 261 0.49 -11.74 -6.45
CA THR A 261 0.75 -12.37 -7.77
C THR A 261 0.25 -11.58 -8.97
N GLY A 262 -0.78 -10.75 -8.80
CA GLY A 262 -1.45 -9.97 -9.84
C GLY A 262 -2.16 -10.80 -10.91
N PHE A 263 -2.47 -12.08 -10.63
CA PHE A 263 -2.86 -13.01 -11.68
C PHE A 263 -3.94 -14.02 -11.27
N THR A 264 -4.82 -14.34 -12.21
CA THR A 264 -6.03 -15.16 -12.00
C THR A 264 -6.17 -16.35 -12.95
N ASP A 265 -5.19 -16.60 -13.85
CA ASP A 265 -5.28 -17.64 -14.88
C ASP A 265 -6.48 -17.47 -15.83
N GLY A 266 -6.80 -16.21 -16.15
CA GLY A 266 -7.92 -15.85 -17.03
C GLY A 266 -9.31 -16.21 -16.46
N ARG A 267 -9.39 -16.65 -15.20
CA ARG A 267 -10.66 -17.05 -14.55
C ARG A 267 -11.55 -15.86 -14.21
N TYR A 268 -10.94 -14.70 -14.00
CA TYR A 268 -11.62 -13.49 -13.58
C TYR A 268 -11.20 -12.31 -14.43
N VAL A 269 -12.13 -11.37 -14.62
CA VAL A 269 -11.92 -10.13 -15.38
C VAL A 269 -11.90 -8.97 -14.40
N GLU A 270 -10.85 -8.15 -14.46
CA GLU A 270 -10.82 -6.91 -13.69
C GLU A 270 -11.86 -5.92 -14.23
N ARG A 271 -12.59 -5.30 -13.33
CA ARG A 271 -13.63 -4.30 -13.55
C ARG A 271 -13.40 -3.12 -12.63
N TRP A 272 -14.04 -2.00 -12.94
CA TRP A 272 -13.92 -0.76 -12.18
C TRP A 272 -15.31 -0.29 -11.75
N ASP A 273 -15.51 -0.04 -10.45
CA ASP A 273 -16.65 0.71 -9.95
C ASP A 273 -16.34 2.20 -10.05
N SER A 274 -16.97 2.89 -11.00
CA SER A 274 -16.73 4.32 -11.25
C SER A 274 -17.32 5.24 -10.18
N ILE A 275 -18.24 4.76 -9.35
CA ILE A 275 -18.79 5.54 -8.23
C ILE A 275 -17.94 5.30 -6.99
N GLY A 276 -17.67 4.03 -6.67
CA GLY A 276 -16.85 3.65 -5.52
C GLY A 276 -15.36 3.95 -5.68
N GLU A 277 -14.91 4.21 -6.90
CA GLU A 277 -13.50 4.44 -7.30
C GLU A 277 -12.54 3.33 -6.87
N VAL A 278 -12.97 2.08 -7.08
CA VAL A 278 -12.20 0.88 -6.71
C VAL A 278 -12.28 -0.20 -7.79
N PRO A 279 -11.22 -0.99 -7.98
CA PRO A 279 -11.25 -2.14 -8.87
C PRO A 279 -11.92 -3.35 -8.18
N TYR A 280 -12.29 -4.33 -9.00
CA TYR A 280 -12.65 -5.66 -8.52
C TYR A 280 -12.44 -6.72 -9.60
N LEU A 281 -12.31 -7.96 -9.19
CA LEU A 281 -12.39 -9.10 -10.10
C LEU A 281 -13.82 -9.62 -10.18
N ALA A 282 -14.30 -9.78 -11.40
CA ALA A 282 -15.59 -10.38 -11.70
C ALA A 282 -15.42 -11.80 -12.27
N ASP A 283 -16.32 -12.70 -11.89
CA ASP A 283 -16.44 -14.01 -12.53
C ASP A 283 -17.07 -13.92 -13.94
N LYS A 284 -17.23 -15.07 -14.60
CA LYS A 284 -17.82 -15.15 -15.95
C LYS A 284 -19.26 -14.64 -16.04
N THR A 285 -19.97 -14.54 -14.92
CA THR A 285 -21.34 -14.00 -14.84
C THR A 285 -21.35 -12.47 -14.64
N GLY A 286 -20.18 -11.87 -14.41
CA GLY A 286 -20.04 -10.45 -14.08
C GLY A 286 -20.16 -10.13 -12.59
N LYS A 287 -20.27 -11.16 -11.74
CA LYS A 287 -20.39 -10.99 -10.28
C LYS A 287 -19.02 -10.69 -9.67
N LEU A 288 -18.97 -9.69 -8.79
CA LEU A 288 -17.80 -9.40 -7.95
C LEU A 288 -17.47 -10.62 -7.07
N VAL A 289 -16.23 -11.11 -7.17
CA VAL A 289 -15.69 -12.23 -6.37
C VAL A 289 -14.42 -11.87 -5.59
N TRP A 290 -13.79 -10.73 -5.92
CA TRP A 290 -12.64 -10.20 -5.19
C TRP A 290 -12.62 -8.67 -5.27
N GLY A 291 -12.83 -7.99 -4.15
CA GLY A 291 -12.66 -6.54 -4.04
C GLY A 291 -11.25 -6.24 -3.53
N PHE A 292 -10.57 -5.26 -4.12
CA PHE A 292 -9.20 -4.92 -3.78
C PHE A 292 -8.88 -3.46 -4.13
N ASP A 293 -7.63 -3.05 -3.91
CA ASP A 293 -7.10 -1.76 -4.32
C ASP A 293 -5.90 -1.91 -5.25
N ASN A 294 -5.72 -0.98 -6.18
CA ASN A 294 -4.62 -0.94 -7.14
C ASN A 294 -4.05 0.50 -7.22
N PRO A 295 -2.98 0.75 -8.00
CA PRO A 295 -2.41 2.10 -8.12
C PRO A 295 -3.42 3.20 -8.46
N GLN A 296 -4.44 2.89 -9.25
CA GLN A 296 -5.48 3.84 -9.60
C GLN A 296 -6.35 4.21 -8.38
N SER A 297 -6.85 3.22 -7.62
CA SER A 297 -7.69 3.49 -6.44
C SER A 297 -6.89 4.04 -5.25
N TRP A 298 -5.64 3.61 -5.03
CA TRP A 298 -4.77 4.22 -4.02
C TRP A 298 -4.46 5.68 -4.35
N ALA A 299 -4.17 6.01 -5.62
CA ALA A 299 -3.96 7.39 -6.03
C ALA A 299 -5.23 8.25 -5.84
N ALA A 300 -6.40 7.70 -6.16
CA ALA A 300 -7.69 8.36 -5.94
C ALA A 300 -7.95 8.61 -4.44
N LYS A 301 -7.72 7.62 -3.58
CA LYS A 301 -7.80 7.76 -2.12
C LYS A 301 -6.82 8.79 -1.58
N CYS A 302 -5.60 8.83 -2.12
CA CYS A 302 -4.63 9.85 -1.76
C CYS A 302 -5.06 11.25 -2.20
N GLN A 303 -5.66 11.39 -3.38
CA GLN A 303 -6.26 12.65 -3.82
C GLN A 303 -7.41 13.07 -2.88
N TYR A 304 -8.25 12.13 -2.48
CA TYR A 304 -9.32 12.36 -1.52
C TYR A 304 -8.78 12.84 -0.15
N ILE A 305 -7.73 12.20 0.38
CA ILE A 305 -7.00 12.65 1.59
C ILE A 305 -6.53 14.10 1.44
N ILE A 306 -6.02 14.45 0.25
CA ILE A 306 -5.51 15.78 -0.03
C ILE A 306 -6.63 16.82 -0.02
N ASP A 307 -7.69 16.57 -0.78
CA ASP A 307 -8.82 17.47 -0.99
C ASP A 307 -9.63 17.69 0.28
N ARG A 308 -9.77 16.64 1.10
CA ARG A 308 -10.47 16.68 2.39
C ARG A 308 -9.61 17.25 3.53
N GLY A 309 -8.36 17.62 3.26
CA GLY A 309 -7.47 18.26 4.25
C GLY A 309 -7.08 17.33 5.41
N LEU A 310 -7.08 16.01 5.19
CA LEU A 310 -6.74 15.02 6.21
C LEU A 310 -5.25 15.08 6.58
N LEU A 311 -4.83 14.48 7.69
CA LEU A 311 -3.40 14.44 8.05
C LEU A 311 -2.57 13.61 7.05
N GLY A 312 -3.12 12.50 6.55
CA GLY A 312 -2.41 11.62 5.63
C GLY A 312 -3.05 10.25 5.47
N GLY A 313 -2.23 9.26 5.09
CA GLY A 313 -2.65 7.89 4.83
C GLY A 313 -2.03 6.89 5.80
N MET A 314 -2.73 5.79 6.01
CA MET A 314 -2.24 4.61 6.72
C MET A 314 -2.45 3.40 5.81
N TYR A 315 -1.61 2.38 5.89
CA TYR A 315 -1.87 1.13 5.18
C TYR A 315 -1.66 -0.13 6.02
N TRP A 316 -2.55 -1.10 5.80
CA TRP A 316 -2.50 -2.45 6.36
C TRP A 316 -2.35 -3.47 5.22
N GLU A 317 -1.27 -4.25 5.14
CA GLU A 317 -0.01 -4.10 5.85
C GLU A 317 1.16 -4.33 4.87
N THR A 318 2.38 -3.95 5.27
CA THR A 318 3.55 -3.81 4.38
C THR A 318 3.88 -5.05 3.52
N THR A 319 3.58 -6.25 4.02
CA THR A 319 3.99 -7.52 3.40
C THR A 319 2.92 -8.13 2.49
N GLU A 320 1.72 -7.55 2.49
CA GLU A 320 0.63 -7.89 1.56
C GLU A 320 0.80 -7.26 0.18
N ASP A 321 1.61 -6.21 0.08
CA ASP A 321 1.98 -5.58 -1.19
C ASP A 321 2.79 -6.52 -2.10
N ASN A 322 2.77 -6.23 -3.40
CA ASN A 322 3.59 -6.97 -4.36
C ASN A 322 5.10 -6.66 -4.19
N ALA A 323 5.95 -7.32 -4.98
CA ALA A 323 7.40 -7.11 -4.89
C ALA A 323 7.84 -5.72 -5.35
N GLN A 324 7.14 -5.16 -6.33
CA GLN A 324 7.33 -3.80 -6.85
C GLN A 324 6.90 -2.72 -5.84
N ARG A 325 6.09 -3.11 -4.86
CA ARG A 325 5.53 -2.26 -3.81
C ARG A 325 4.60 -1.18 -4.35
N ASP A 326 3.78 -1.57 -5.32
CA ASP A 326 2.91 -0.65 -6.05
C ASP A 326 2.03 0.17 -5.10
N GLY A 327 1.50 -0.43 -4.03
CA GLY A 327 0.72 0.28 -3.03
C GLY A 327 1.55 1.29 -2.25
N GLN A 328 2.67 0.86 -1.69
CA GLN A 328 3.54 1.74 -0.91
C GLN A 328 4.10 2.90 -1.74
N VAL A 329 4.55 2.63 -2.97
CA VAL A 329 5.08 3.65 -3.88
C VAL A 329 3.98 4.62 -4.31
N THR A 330 2.79 4.14 -4.65
CA THR A 330 1.64 5.00 -5.00
C THR A 330 1.32 5.98 -3.87
N ILE A 331 1.25 5.47 -2.63
CA ILE A 331 0.92 6.28 -1.45
C ILE A 331 2.05 7.28 -1.16
N TYR A 332 3.31 6.85 -1.23
CA TYR A 332 4.48 7.72 -1.06
C TYR A 332 4.50 8.85 -2.09
N GLU A 333 4.40 8.52 -3.38
CA GLU A 333 4.46 9.49 -4.45
C GLU A 333 3.30 10.48 -4.34
N SER A 334 2.11 9.98 -4.01
CA SER A 334 0.94 10.82 -3.90
C SER A 334 1.00 11.79 -2.73
N LEU A 335 1.33 11.31 -1.52
CA LEU A 335 1.20 12.10 -0.30
C LEU A 335 2.48 12.82 0.12
N LEU A 336 3.66 12.21 -0.09
CA LEU A 336 4.93 12.74 0.42
C LEU A 336 5.76 13.44 -0.65
N LYS A 337 5.71 12.96 -1.90
CA LYS A 337 6.53 13.51 -3.00
C LYS A 337 5.80 14.61 -3.77
N ASN A 338 4.57 14.33 -4.22
CA ASN A 338 3.87 15.20 -5.18
C ASN A 338 2.73 16.00 -4.55
N ASN A 339 2.21 15.57 -3.39
CA ASN A 339 0.99 16.12 -2.77
C ASN A 339 -0.16 16.24 -3.79
N LYS A 340 -0.34 15.18 -4.58
CA LYS A 340 -1.37 14.98 -5.59
C LYS A 340 -1.50 13.49 -5.86
N GLY A 341 -2.72 12.95 -6.00
CA GLY A 341 -2.93 11.57 -6.44
C GLY A 341 -2.10 11.26 -7.68
N THR A 342 -1.16 10.33 -7.52
CA THR A 342 -0.15 9.99 -8.53
C THR A 342 -0.16 8.49 -8.73
N ILE A 343 -0.43 8.06 -9.96
CA ILE A 343 -0.19 6.67 -10.37
C ILE A 343 1.30 6.58 -10.75
N PRO A 344 2.11 5.74 -10.10
CA PRO A 344 3.53 5.60 -10.43
C PRO A 344 3.73 5.09 -11.86
N LEU A 345 4.88 5.42 -12.44
CA LEU A 345 5.31 4.79 -13.70
C LEU A 345 5.56 3.32 -13.44
N LYS A 346 5.13 2.47 -14.38
CA LYS A 346 5.61 1.09 -14.38
C LYS A 346 7.03 1.03 -14.95
N HIS A 347 7.81 0.04 -14.55
CA HIS A 347 9.22 -0.09 -14.93
C HIS A 347 9.45 -1.31 -15.82
N VAL A 348 10.05 -1.11 -16.98
CA VAL A 348 10.40 -2.19 -17.92
C VAL A 348 11.92 -2.36 -17.96
N LEU A 349 12.40 -3.57 -17.67
CA LEU A 349 13.78 -3.95 -17.89
C LEU A 349 13.90 -4.63 -19.26
N VAL A 350 14.77 -4.12 -20.12
CA VAL A 350 15.10 -4.76 -21.40
C VAL A 350 16.49 -5.37 -21.30
N LEU A 351 16.56 -6.69 -21.44
CA LEU A 351 17.81 -7.44 -21.47
C LEU A 351 18.35 -7.47 -22.90
N THR A 352 19.54 -6.89 -23.12
CA THR A 352 20.13 -6.71 -24.45
C THR A 352 21.45 -7.47 -24.62
N GLY A 353 21.78 -7.87 -25.85
CA GLY A 353 23.03 -8.52 -26.22
C GLY A 353 23.25 -8.64 -27.72
N GLY A 354 24.51 -8.75 -28.15
CA GLY A 354 24.93 -9.33 -29.45
C GLY A 354 24.47 -8.74 -30.81
N LYS A 355 23.32 -8.02 -30.94
CA LYS A 355 22.96 -7.31 -32.19
C LYS A 355 23.84 -6.07 -32.37
N SER A 356 23.86 -5.52 -33.59
CA SER A 356 24.49 -4.20 -33.83
C SER A 356 23.91 -3.19 -32.84
N VAL A 357 24.79 -2.54 -32.09
CA VAL A 357 24.47 -1.52 -31.08
C VAL A 357 23.48 -0.49 -31.62
N ALA A 358 23.50 -0.20 -32.93
CA ALA A 358 22.58 0.72 -33.58
C ALA A 358 21.11 0.25 -33.57
N VAL A 359 20.85 -1.04 -33.81
CA VAL A 359 19.49 -1.60 -33.86
C VAL A 359 18.88 -1.65 -32.47
N VAL A 360 19.64 -2.13 -31.48
CA VAL A 360 19.19 -2.17 -30.08
C VAL A 360 18.88 -0.76 -29.58
N ARG A 361 19.77 0.20 -29.82
CA ARG A 361 19.53 1.61 -29.46
C ARG A 361 18.26 2.17 -30.10
N GLN A 362 18.00 1.85 -31.37
CA GLN A 362 16.79 2.30 -32.06
C GLN A 362 15.53 1.74 -31.39
N ILE A 363 15.51 0.44 -31.04
CA ILE A 363 14.37 -0.20 -30.37
C ILE A 363 14.18 0.40 -28.97
N ILE A 364 15.24 0.53 -28.17
CA ILE A 364 15.17 1.13 -26.84
C ILE A 364 14.62 2.56 -26.90
N GLU A 365 15.05 3.35 -27.89
CA GLU A 365 14.54 4.72 -28.04
C GLU A 365 13.06 4.76 -28.44
N GLN A 366 12.63 3.86 -29.33
CA GLN A 366 11.21 3.69 -29.64
C GLN A 366 10.40 3.26 -28.42
N LEU A 367 10.92 2.35 -27.61
CA LEU A 367 10.26 1.91 -26.38
C LEU A 367 10.15 3.03 -25.34
N LYS A 368 11.17 3.89 -25.21
CA LYS A 368 11.10 5.09 -24.35
C LYS A 368 10.01 6.05 -24.79
N GLN A 369 9.90 6.32 -26.10
CA GLN A 369 8.84 7.16 -26.68
C GLN A 369 7.45 6.55 -26.49
N LEU A 370 7.32 5.22 -26.51
CA LEU A 370 6.07 4.54 -26.17
C LEU A 370 5.78 4.62 -24.67
N GLY A 371 6.81 4.49 -23.84
CA GLY A 371 6.72 4.62 -22.39
C GLY A 371 6.10 5.95 -21.96
N GLU A 372 6.49 7.06 -22.60
CA GLU A 372 5.87 8.38 -22.39
C GLU A 372 4.36 8.41 -22.64
N LYS A 373 3.87 7.58 -23.58
CA LYS A 373 2.44 7.51 -23.96
C LYS A 373 1.67 6.46 -23.16
N CYS A 374 2.36 5.43 -22.67
CA CYS A 374 1.77 4.25 -22.04
C CYS A 374 2.10 4.14 -20.54
N HIS A 375 2.69 5.18 -19.95
CA HIS A 375 2.97 5.32 -18.52
C HIS A 375 3.94 4.26 -17.96
N PHE A 376 5.04 4.04 -18.69
CA PHE A 376 6.16 3.22 -18.22
C PHE A 376 7.51 3.82 -18.61
N ASP A 377 8.57 3.42 -17.91
CA ASP A 377 9.95 3.69 -18.32
C ASP A 377 10.69 2.42 -18.74
N VAL A 378 11.86 2.63 -19.35
CA VAL A 378 12.68 1.55 -19.91
C VAL A 378 14.10 1.66 -19.37
N THR A 379 14.55 0.61 -18.70
CA THR A 379 15.92 0.41 -18.28
C THR A 379 16.56 -0.67 -19.14
N GLU A 380 17.77 -0.43 -19.64
CA GLU A 380 18.56 -1.42 -20.37
C GLU A 380 19.51 -2.14 -19.41
N LEU A 381 19.64 -3.46 -19.56
CA LEU A 381 20.66 -4.27 -18.89
C LEU A 381 21.36 -5.16 -19.92
N ALA A 382 22.66 -4.93 -20.10
CA ALA A 382 23.48 -5.72 -21.01
C ALA A 382 23.73 -7.14 -20.46
N ASP A 383 23.97 -8.08 -21.39
CA ASP A 383 24.16 -9.51 -21.08
C ASP A 383 25.43 -9.86 -20.27
N ASP A 384 26.30 -8.89 -20.00
CA ASP A 384 27.50 -9.02 -19.16
C ASP A 384 27.41 -8.25 -17.83
N ALA A 385 26.30 -7.57 -17.56
CA ALA A 385 26.11 -6.79 -16.34
C ALA A 385 25.83 -7.67 -15.11
N ALA A 386 26.39 -7.28 -13.97
CA ALA A 386 26.11 -7.91 -12.67
C ALA A 386 24.73 -7.49 -12.13
N TYR A 387 24.01 -8.44 -11.50
CA TYR A 387 22.72 -8.20 -10.85
C TYR A 387 22.55 -9.10 -9.61
N THR A 388 21.53 -8.82 -8.81
CA THR A 388 21.00 -9.72 -7.77
C THR A 388 19.52 -10.01 -8.03
N PRO A 389 18.93 -11.10 -7.52
CA PRO A 389 17.50 -11.37 -7.65
C PRO A 389 16.61 -10.18 -7.25
N GLU A 390 16.95 -9.48 -6.18
CA GLU A 390 16.19 -8.34 -5.66
C GLU A 390 16.23 -7.14 -6.61
N TYR A 391 17.22 -7.07 -7.52
CA TYR A 391 17.25 -6.03 -8.56
C TYR A 391 16.03 -6.13 -9.47
N PHE A 392 15.60 -7.36 -9.79
CA PHE A 392 14.48 -7.60 -10.69
C PHE A 392 13.12 -7.27 -10.08
N ASP A 393 13.00 -7.28 -8.75
CA ASP A 393 11.76 -6.89 -8.04
C ASP A 393 11.35 -5.44 -8.33
N ARG A 394 12.27 -4.61 -8.84
CA ARG A 394 12.01 -3.21 -9.20
C ARG A 394 11.25 -3.05 -10.52
N PHE A 395 11.16 -4.12 -11.32
CA PHE A 395 10.59 -4.07 -12.66
C PHE A 395 9.27 -4.81 -12.70
N HIS A 396 8.33 -4.24 -13.44
CA HIS A 396 7.01 -4.81 -13.68
C HIS A 396 7.06 -5.80 -14.85
N LEU A 397 7.93 -5.52 -15.84
CA LEU A 397 8.18 -6.38 -16.99
C LEU A 397 9.70 -6.49 -17.23
N ILE A 398 10.17 -7.70 -17.44
CA ILE A 398 11.51 -8.01 -17.92
C ILE A 398 11.36 -8.59 -19.32
N TYR A 399 11.86 -7.88 -20.31
CA TYR A 399 11.78 -8.25 -21.72
C TYR A 399 13.17 -8.58 -22.25
N GLN A 400 13.36 -9.80 -22.72
CA GLN A 400 14.60 -10.23 -23.36
C GLN A 400 14.52 -9.91 -24.86
N LEU A 401 15.37 -8.99 -25.32
CA LEU A 401 15.38 -8.51 -26.72
C LEU A 401 16.41 -9.25 -27.60
N ASP A 402 17.53 -9.66 -26.99
CA ASP A 402 18.65 -10.39 -27.61
C ASP A 402 19.83 -10.71 -26.65
N ALA A 403 19.67 -10.52 -25.34
CA ALA A 403 20.67 -10.92 -24.34
C ALA A 403 21.09 -12.40 -24.43
N ASN A 404 22.40 -12.67 -24.51
CA ASN A 404 22.94 -14.02 -24.40
C ASN A 404 23.18 -14.38 -22.92
N LEU A 405 22.14 -14.93 -22.28
CA LEU A 405 22.16 -15.29 -20.86
C LEU A 405 23.13 -16.43 -20.52
N SER A 406 23.68 -17.16 -21.50
CA SER A 406 24.75 -18.15 -21.26
C SER A 406 26.07 -17.52 -20.78
N LYS A 407 26.25 -16.21 -21.01
CA LYS A 407 27.41 -15.45 -20.51
C LYS A 407 27.36 -15.20 -19.01
N TRP A 408 26.18 -15.30 -18.40
CA TRP A 408 26.04 -15.16 -16.96
C TRP A 408 26.73 -16.32 -16.23
N GLY A 409 27.43 -15.99 -15.14
CA GLY A 409 28.05 -16.99 -14.28
C GLY A 409 27.01 -17.97 -13.71
N ASN A 410 27.44 -19.19 -13.36
CA ASN A 410 26.52 -20.24 -12.88
C ASN A 410 25.64 -19.80 -11.70
N GLN A 411 26.20 -19.02 -10.78
CA GLN A 411 25.45 -18.50 -9.63
C GLN A 411 24.36 -17.52 -10.07
N ALA A 412 24.69 -16.55 -10.92
CA ALA A 412 23.75 -15.58 -11.44
C ALA A 412 22.60 -16.28 -12.21
N ARG A 413 22.91 -17.24 -13.08
CA ARG A 413 21.89 -18.03 -13.78
C ARG A 413 20.95 -18.75 -12.81
N LYS A 414 21.50 -19.44 -11.81
CA LYS A 414 20.69 -20.16 -10.80
C LYS A 414 19.81 -19.20 -9.98
N GLU A 415 20.34 -18.04 -9.64
CA GLU A 415 19.62 -16.97 -8.94
C GLU A 415 18.46 -16.42 -9.79
N PHE A 416 18.69 -16.25 -11.09
CA PHE A 416 17.64 -15.85 -12.04
C PHE A 416 16.58 -16.95 -12.25
N GLU A 417 17.00 -18.20 -12.41
CA GLU A 417 16.08 -19.36 -12.45
C GLU A 417 15.21 -19.39 -11.19
N THR A 418 15.83 -19.19 -10.02
CA THR A 418 15.13 -19.13 -8.73
C THR A 418 14.15 -17.97 -8.68
N TYR A 419 14.54 -16.78 -9.15
CA TYR A 419 13.66 -15.61 -9.23
C TYR A 419 12.41 -15.89 -10.07
N VAL A 420 12.60 -16.50 -11.26
CA VAL A 420 11.49 -16.87 -12.15
C VAL A 420 10.62 -17.97 -11.55
N ASP A 421 11.22 -19.03 -11.02
CA ASP A 421 10.52 -20.16 -10.39
C ASP A 421 9.72 -19.72 -9.15
N ALA A 422 10.32 -18.88 -8.32
CA ALA A 422 9.69 -18.35 -7.11
C ALA A 422 8.64 -17.28 -7.42
N SER A 423 8.53 -16.84 -8.68
CA SER A 423 7.50 -15.92 -9.16
C SER A 423 7.47 -14.62 -8.37
N HIS A 424 8.64 -14.00 -8.20
CA HIS A 424 8.81 -12.89 -7.29
C HIS A 424 8.07 -11.61 -7.70
N GLY A 425 7.74 -11.36 -8.98
CA GLY A 425 7.08 -10.06 -9.23
C GLY A 425 6.82 -9.67 -10.67
N ALA A 426 7.73 -9.97 -11.59
CA ALA A 426 7.68 -9.40 -12.93
C ALA A 426 7.04 -10.34 -13.96
N PHE A 427 6.47 -9.76 -15.02
CA PHE A 427 6.25 -10.46 -16.27
C PHE A 427 7.61 -10.72 -16.92
N PHE A 428 7.86 -11.94 -17.39
CA PHE A 428 9.05 -12.24 -18.19
C PHE A 428 8.63 -12.54 -19.62
N ALA A 429 9.22 -11.80 -20.56
CA ALA A 429 8.98 -11.93 -21.98
C ALA A 429 10.27 -12.33 -22.71
N VAL A 430 10.19 -13.37 -23.52
CA VAL A 430 11.34 -14.00 -24.19
C VAL A 430 11.08 -14.22 -25.66
N THR A 431 12.17 -14.14 -26.44
CA THR A 431 12.21 -14.47 -27.86
C THR A 431 12.85 -15.85 -28.08
N ASP A 432 12.29 -16.65 -28.98
CA ASP A 432 12.75 -18.03 -29.28
C ASP A 432 14.15 -18.06 -29.93
N ALA A 433 14.59 -16.95 -30.53
CA ALA A 433 15.90 -16.81 -31.15
C ALA A 433 17.09 -16.87 -30.18
N THR A 434 16.90 -16.64 -28.87
CA THR A 434 18.03 -16.32 -27.98
C THR A 434 18.42 -17.41 -26.95
N VAL A 435 17.81 -18.60 -26.98
CA VAL A 435 18.04 -19.56 -25.88
C VAL A 435 18.39 -20.98 -26.32
N LYS A 436 19.13 -21.12 -27.43
CA LYS A 436 19.77 -22.41 -27.77
C LYS A 436 20.91 -22.69 -26.78
N GLY A 437 20.70 -23.64 -25.86
CA GLY A 437 21.75 -24.19 -24.98
C GLY A 437 21.55 -24.03 -23.48
N TRP A 438 20.38 -23.56 -23.03
CA TRP A 438 20.03 -23.51 -21.60
C TRP A 438 18.95 -24.54 -21.29
N ASP A 439 19.34 -25.68 -20.70
CA ASP A 439 18.43 -26.81 -20.47
C ASP A 439 17.20 -26.46 -19.62
N TRP A 440 17.37 -25.59 -18.61
CA TRP A 440 16.26 -25.09 -17.80
C TRP A 440 15.23 -24.36 -18.67
N TYR A 441 15.68 -23.47 -19.57
CA TYR A 441 14.77 -22.74 -20.45
C TYR A 441 14.12 -23.65 -21.48
N ASN A 442 14.87 -24.58 -22.08
CA ASN A 442 14.32 -25.55 -23.03
C ASN A 442 13.21 -26.39 -22.39
N ALA A 443 13.39 -26.82 -21.14
CA ALA A 443 12.35 -27.52 -20.38
C ALA A 443 11.17 -26.58 -20.09
N PHE A 444 11.45 -25.36 -19.63
CA PHE A 444 10.45 -24.34 -19.33
C PHE A 444 9.58 -23.98 -20.55
N SER A 445 10.18 -23.87 -21.74
CA SER A 445 9.49 -23.48 -22.97
C SER A 445 8.60 -24.58 -23.55
N GLN A 446 8.86 -25.86 -23.23
CA GLN A 446 8.03 -26.98 -23.70
C GLN A 446 6.65 -27.00 -23.03
N ASP A 447 6.51 -26.38 -21.87
CA ASP A 447 5.27 -26.29 -21.11
C ASP A 447 4.43 -25.03 -21.46
N LEU A 448 4.90 -24.20 -22.40
CA LEU A 448 4.18 -23.02 -22.89
C LEU A 448 2.89 -23.43 -23.64
N ARG A 449 1.76 -22.81 -23.27
CA ARG A 449 0.45 -22.97 -23.93
C ARG A 449 0.15 -21.78 -24.83
N VAL A 450 -0.53 -21.99 -25.96
CA VAL A 450 -0.96 -20.88 -26.84
C VAL A 450 -1.83 -19.90 -26.07
N CYS A 451 -1.49 -18.62 -26.10
CA CYS A 451 -2.26 -17.56 -25.47
C CYS A 451 -3.48 -17.19 -26.36
N PRO A 452 -4.69 -17.03 -25.81
CA PRO A 452 -5.90 -16.74 -26.61
C PRO A 452 -5.92 -15.39 -27.34
N LEU A 453 -4.96 -14.49 -27.08
CA LEU A 453 -4.96 -13.10 -27.56
C LEU A 453 -4.37 -12.91 -28.98
N ASN A 454 -3.75 -13.94 -29.55
CA ASN A 454 -3.38 -14.09 -30.97
C ASN A 454 -2.47 -15.33 -31.08
N GLU A 455 -2.48 -16.03 -32.22
CA GLU A 455 -1.62 -17.19 -32.51
C GLU A 455 -0.10 -16.90 -32.46
N LYS A 456 0.31 -15.66 -32.14
CA LYS A 456 1.69 -15.21 -31.99
C LYS A 456 2.23 -15.26 -30.55
N TYR A 457 1.40 -15.66 -29.59
CA TYR A 457 1.71 -15.55 -28.16
C TYR A 457 1.57 -16.90 -27.47
N TRP A 458 2.46 -17.17 -26.52
CA TRP A 458 2.41 -18.36 -25.68
C TRP A 458 2.59 -17.95 -24.22
N SER A 459 1.91 -18.62 -23.29
CA SER A 459 2.04 -18.39 -21.86
C SER A 459 2.29 -19.70 -21.13
N ASN A 460 3.20 -19.71 -20.16
CA ASN A 460 3.37 -20.81 -19.23
C ASN A 460 3.07 -20.29 -17.82
N THR A 461 2.41 -21.12 -17.02
CA THR A 461 2.13 -20.83 -15.62
C THR A 461 3.26 -21.40 -14.78
N THR A 462 4.00 -20.55 -14.08
CA THR A 462 5.01 -21.00 -13.12
C THR A 462 4.38 -21.84 -12.01
N LYS A 463 5.19 -22.59 -11.24
CA LYS A 463 4.70 -23.42 -10.11
C LYS A 463 3.86 -22.67 -9.08
N MET A 464 4.00 -21.34 -8.98
CA MET A 464 3.26 -20.46 -8.08
C MET A 464 2.09 -19.73 -8.74
N GLY A 465 1.82 -20.00 -10.02
CA GLY A 465 0.65 -19.47 -10.71
C GLY A 465 0.86 -18.17 -11.48
N ARG A 466 2.08 -17.71 -11.83
CA ARG A 466 2.25 -16.49 -12.66
C ARG A 466 2.47 -16.84 -14.13
N ASN A 467 2.04 -15.95 -15.03
CA ASN A 467 2.27 -16.09 -16.47
C ASN A 467 3.64 -15.58 -16.89
N LEU A 468 4.42 -16.46 -17.48
CA LEU A 468 5.55 -16.11 -18.34
C LEU A 468 5.04 -16.04 -19.77
N PHE A 469 5.19 -14.89 -20.41
CA PHE A 469 4.72 -14.69 -21.78
C PHE A 469 5.88 -14.94 -22.75
N CYS A 470 5.86 -16.06 -23.46
CA CYS A 470 6.76 -16.22 -24.59
C CYS A 470 6.16 -15.53 -25.81
N VAL A 471 7.01 -14.75 -26.47
CA VAL A 471 6.61 -13.96 -27.62
C VAL A 471 7.28 -14.58 -28.85
N GLY A 472 6.49 -14.90 -29.89
CA GLY A 472 7.03 -15.48 -31.12
C GLY A 472 8.12 -14.59 -31.75
N ASN A 473 9.05 -15.19 -32.48
CA ASN A 473 10.21 -14.49 -33.07
C ASN A 473 9.85 -13.29 -33.98
N ASP A 474 8.65 -13.27 -34.54
CA ASP A 474 8.17 -12.20 -35.43
C ASP A 474 7.51 -11.03 -34.69
N ALA A 475 7.34 -11.13 -33.37
CA ALA A 475 6.70 -10.10 -32.57
C ALA A 475 7.71 -9.04 -32.13
N LYS A 476 7.40 -7.78 -32.40
CA LYS A 476 8.29 -6.66 -32.10
C LYS A 476 8.06 -6.16 -30.68
N ALA A 477 9.12 -5.76 -29.99
CA ALA A 477 9.04 -5.27 -28.61
C ALA A 477 8.09 -4.08 -28.49
N GLU A 478 8.11 -3.17 -29.47
CA GLU A 478 7.23 -2.01 -29.56
C GLU A 478 5.74 -2.33 -29.72
N GLU A 479 5.39 -3.54 -30.17
CA GLU A 479 4.01 -4.00 -30.27
C GLU A 479 3.57 -4.70 -28.98
N VAL A 480 4.47 -5.44 -28.33
CA VAL A 480 4.15 -6.35 -27.22
C VAL A 480 4.21 -5.66 -25.87
N ILE A 481 5.25 -4.87 -25.61
CA ILE A 481 5.47 -4.25 -24.31
C ILE A 481 4.28 -3.36 -23.92
N PRO A 482 3.75 -2.46 -24.78
CA PRO A 482 2.58 -1.66 -24.42
C PRO A 482 1.31 -2.47 -24.11
N LEU A 483 1.18 -3.68 -24.67
CA LEU A 483 0.05 -4.57 -24.39
C LEU A 483 0.20 -5.26 -23.03
N LEU A 484 1.42 -5.66 -22.65
CA LEU A 484 1.70 -6.28 -21.35
C LEU A 484 1.71 -5.27 -20.20
N MET A 485 1.97 -4.00 -20.49
CA MET A 485 1.97 -2.92 -19.49
C MET A 485 0.57 -2.37 -19.20
N LYS A 486 -0.39 -2.59 -20.08
CA LYS A 486 -1.82 -2.33 -19.83
C LYS A 486 -2.40 -3.46 -19.00
#